data_AF-A0A2G6NN07-F1
#
_entry.id   AF-A0A2G6NN07-F1
#
_cell.length_a   1.000
_cell.length_b   1.000
_cell.length_c   1.000
_cell.angle_alpha   90.00
_cell.angle_beta   90.00
_cell.angle_gamma   90.00
#
_symmetry.space_group_name_H-M   'P 1'
#
loop_
_entity.id
_entity.type
_entity.pdbx_description
1 polymer ?
#
loop_
_entity_poly.entity_id
_entity_poly.type
_entity_poly.pdbx_seq_one_letter_code
_entity_poly.pdbx_strand_id
1 'polypeptide(L)'
;MLVATTHKNTDFDGLASVIAATLLYPGCVGVIPKETNRNVSQFLSTHKTAFNLLLPNQIDPDEVTKLVVVDTDQWQRLDRMERLRQRKDLVIDLWDHHMAIQGDIKSTWSCKENAGSTVTLLVREMKKREIRLTPLESTVMIIGLYEDTGQLTYPSTSSEDALAAAFLLENKADLNVANFFLNPPYEEIHKKLLFTMIEKTEIETVRGLRVGFNCVRLDQRVQNLASVVSMYRKIINVNALFVVFSWDEQSHTVIGRSEGEGINVGKILQHFSGGGHAGAGSAIIKSSDKTPEGIVEEILFLIQNTRGESATIADIMSFPVVGISADTRMKEVREIMSQQKIRGILVMEEESILGIIVLGDLRKIKQQRQWDSPVKAFMSRDVFTITPQTSPSMAAMLMKERDIGYLPVMQDDKPIGIVSRTDILTYYYDLLPE
;
A
#
# COMPACT_ATOMS: atom_id res chain seq x y z
N MET A 1 -26.04 -25.92 20.61
CA MET A 1 -25.90 -25.40 19.23
C MET A 1 -24.47 -24.87 19.04
N LEU A 2 -23.89 -25.10 17.86
CA LEU A 2 -22.61 -24.53 17.45
C LEU A 2 -22.90 -23.27 16.62
N VAL A 3 -22.30 -22.14 16.98
CA VAL A 3 -22.53 -20.85 16.30
C VAL A 3 -21.21 -20.27 15.83
N ALA A 4 -21.16 -19.78 14.60
CA ALA A 4 -20.08 -18.96 14.09
C ALA A 4 -20.55 -17.51 13.91
N THR A 5 -19.79 -16.53 14.38
CA THR A 5 -20.14 -15.10 14.25
C THR A 5 -18.90 -14.23 14.10
N THR A 6 -19.11 -12.99 13.63
CA THR A 6 -18.05 -11.99 13.44
C THR A 6 -18.49 -10.62 13.99
N HIS A 7 -17.72 -9.57 13.70
CA HIS A 7 -17.93 -8.22 14.18
C HIS A 7 -19.07 -7.46 13.48
N LYS A 8 -19.66 -6.49 14.19
CA LYS A 8 -20.55 -5.43 13.67
C LYS A 8 -19.85 -4.64 12.57
N ASN A 9 -20.64 -4.07 11.67
CA ASN A 9 -20.17 -3.50 10.39
C ASN A 9 -19.38 -4.53 9.57
N THR A 10 -19.88 -5.78 9.54
CA THR A 10 -19.25 -6.91 8.87
C THR A 10 -18.89 -6.57 7.42
N ASP A 11 -17.63 -6.79 7.06
CA ASP A 11 -17.08 -6.75 5.71
C ASP A 11 -17.02 -8.16 5.10
N PHE A 12 -16.44 -8.30 3.90
CA PHE A 12 -16.39 -9.60 3.26
C PHE A 12 -15.41 -10.55 3.93
N ASP A 13 -14.34 -10.10 4.58
CA ASP A 13 -13.51 -11.03 5.37
C ASP A 13 -14.35 -11.63 6.50
N GLY A 14 -15.02 -10.80 7.30
CA GLY A 14 -15.91 -11.29 8.36
C GLY A 14 -17.03 -12.20 7.83
N LEU A 15 -17.72 -11.84 6.74
CA LEU A 15 -18.76 -12.68 6.14
C LEU A 15 -18.20 -14.02 5.63
N ALA A 16 -17.14 -13.96 4.83
CA ALA A 16 -16.51 -15.14 4.24
C ALA A 16 -15.97 -16.07 5.33
N SER A 17 -15.38 -15.50 6.37
CA SER A 17 -14.86 -16.22 7.51
C SER A 17 -15.97 -16.93 8.31
N VAL A 18 -17.15 -16.33 8.44
CA VAL A 18 -18.31 -17.01 9.06
C VAL A 18 -18.75 -18.19 8.20
N ILE A 19 -18.87 -18.00 6.89
CA ILE A 19 -19.25 -19.09 5.95
C ILE A 19 -18.19 -20.20 6.02
N ALA A 20 -16.91 -19.84 6.00
CA ALA A 20 -15.80 -20.78 6.12
C ALA A 20 -15.83 -21.56 7.45
N ALA A 21 -16.16 -20.90 8.56
CA ALA A 21 -16.34 -21.56 9.84
C ALA A 21 -17.50 -22.58 9.81
N THR A 22 -18.61 -22.30 9.10
CA THR A 22 -19.68 -23.31 8.99
C THR A 22 -19.24 -24.61 8.29
N LEU A 23 -18.23 -24.54 7.43
CA LEU A 23 -17.67 -25.71 6.73
C LEU A 23 -16.63 -26.44 7.60
N LEU A 24 -15.82 -25.71 8.38
CA LEU A 24 -14.82 -26.29 9.28
C LEU A 24 -15.42 -26.98 10.51
N TYR A 25 -16.61 -26.53 10.93
CA TYR A 25 -17.30 -27.00 12.12
C TYR A 25 -18.64 -27.64 11.73
N PRO A 26 -18.70 -28.97 11.52
CA PRO A 26 -19.94 -29.65 11.13
C PRO A 26 -21.10 -29.36 12.07
N GLY A 27 -22.26 -28.98 11.51
CA GLY A 27 -23.46 -28.60 12.28
C GLY A 27 -23.42 -27.21 12.89
N CYS A 28 -22.39 -26.41 12.57
CA CYS A 28 -22.32 -25.00 12.96
C CYS A 28 -23.25 -24.14 12.12
N VAL A 29 -23.93 -23.20 12.78
CA VAL A 29 -24.81 -22.23 12.15
C VAL A 29 -24.11 -20.88 12.09
N GLY A 30 -24.02 -20.30 10.90
CA GLY A 30 -23.47 -18.96 10.70
C GLY A 30 -24.47 -17.89 11.15
N VAL A 31 -24.03 -16.99 12.00
CA VAL A 31 -24.80 -15.85 12.50
C VAL A 31 -24.12 -14.57 12.04
N ILE A 32 -24.82 -13.79 11.23
CA ILE A 32 -24.30 -12.52 10.70
C ILE A 32 -24.94 -11.35 11.44
N PRO A 33 -24.14 -10.42 12.00
CA PRO A 33 -24.61 -9.17 12.57
C PRO A 33 -25.64 -8.44 11.71
N LYS A 34 -26.58 -7.73 12.33
CA LYS A 34 -27.56 -6.93 11.58
C LYS A 34 -26.88 -5.74 10.88
N GLU A 35 -25.85 -5.19 11.52
CA GLU A 35 -25.04 -4.11 10.99
C GLU A 35 -23.93 -4.69 10.10
N THR A 36 -24.13 -4.61 8.78
CA THR A 36 -23.15 -5.05 7.76
C THR A 36 -22.73 -3.87 6.89
N ASN A 37 -21.54 -3.94 6.29
CA ASN A 37 -21.11 -2.94 5.32
C ASN A 37 -22.02 -2.95 4.07
N ARG A 38 -21.95 -1.92 3.22
CA ARG A 38 -22.84 -1.80 2.05
C ARG A 38 -22.67 -2.94 1.05
N ASN A 39 -21.45 -3.35 0.75
CA ASN A 39 -21.17 -4.37 -0.25
C ASN A 39 -21.65 -5.75 0.20
N VAL A 40 -21.42 -6.10 1.47
CA VAL A 40 -21.95 -7.29 2.14
C VAL A 40 -23.47 -7.28 2.17
N SER A 41 -24.09 -6.14 2.51
CA SER A 41 -25.56 -5.99 2.50
C SER A 41 -26.14 -6.28 1.11
N GLN A 42 -25.48 -5.76 0.06
CA GLN A 42 -25.86 -5.99 -1.33
C GLN A 42 -25.67 -7.47 -1.73
N PHE A 43 -24.56 -8.09 -1.34
CA PHE A 43 -24.30 -9.50 -1.59
C PHE A 43 -25.36 -10.40 -0.91
N LEU A 44 -25.63 -10.16 0.37
CA LEU A 44 -26.63 -10.92 1.12
C LEU A 44 -28.04 -10.74 0.56
N SER A 45 -28.40 -9.56 0.04
CA SER A 45 -29.72 -9.35 -0.58
C SER A 45 -30.02 -10.30 -1.73
N THR A 46 -28.97 -10.81 -2.41
CA THR A 46 -29.06 -11.71 -3.56
C THR A 46 -28.69 -13.16 -3.24
N HIS A 47 -27.91 -13.41 -2.18
CA HIS A 47 -27.32 -14.72 -1.88
C HIS A 47 -27.64 -15.29 -0.48
N LYS A 48 -28.45 -14.60 0.35
CA LYS A 48 -28.67 -15.00 1.75
C LYS A 48 -29.15 -16.45 1.93
N THR A 49 -30.03 -16.94 1.06
CA THR A 49 -30.57 -18.30 1.14
C THR A 49 -29.56 -19.37 0.77
N ALA A 50 -28.47 -19.03 0.07
CA ALA A 50 -27.47 -20.00 -0.35
C ALA A 50 -26.59 -20.49 0.81
N PHE A 51 -26.45 -19.69 1.87
CA PHE A 51 -25.53 -19.96 2.99
C PHE A 51 -26.24 -20.27 4.33
N ASN A 52 -27.59 -20.30 4.35
CA ASN A 52 -28.39 -20.61 5.54
C ASN A 52 -28.02 -19.79 6.80
N LEU A 53 -27.72 -18.50 6.60
CA LEU A 53 -27.26 -17.60 7.67
C LEU A 53 -28.42 -17.07 8.51
N LEU A 54 -28.23 -17.03 9.83
CA LEU A 54 -29.18 -16.47 10.79
C LEU A 54 -28.77 -15.07 11.26
N LEU A 55 -29.74 -14.31 11.75
CA LEU A 55 -29.51 -13.07 12.49
C LEU A 55 -29.37 -13.37 14.00
N PRO A 56 -28.69 -12.52 14.79
CA PRO A 56 -28.49 -12.75 16.22
C PRO A 56 -29.78 -12.87 17.04
N ASN A 57 -30.89 -12.31 16.57
CA ASN A 57 -32.19 -12.44 17.23
C ASN A 57 -32.94 -13.75 16.93
N GLN A 58 -32.41 -14.60 16.04
CA GLN A 58 -32.98 -15.87 15.66
C GLN A 58 -32.34 -17.06 16.39
N ILE A 59 -31.33 -16.80 17.23
CA ILE A 59 -30.67 -17.80 18.05
C ILE A 59 -31.09 -17.63 19.51
N ASP A 60 -31.21 -18.75 20.23
CA ASP A 60 -31.28 -18.73 21.70
C ASP A 60 -29.85 -18.84 22.28
N PRO A 61 -29.36 -17.79 22.97
CA PRO A 61 -28.04 -17.82 23.61
C PRO A 61 -27.86 -18.95 24.62
N ASP A 62 -28.94 -19.42 25.25
CA ASP A 62 -28.87 -20.45 26.28
C ASP A 62 -28.61 -21.84 25.65
N GLU A 63 -29.02 -22.05 24.40
CA GLU A 63 -28.74 -23.28 23.65
C GLU A 63 -27.33 -23.33 23.04
N VAL A 64 -26.59 -22.22 23.03
CA VAL A 64 -25.23 -22.18 22.45
C VAL A 64 -24.26 -22.93 23.35
N THR A 65 -23.60 -23.96 22.82
CA THR A 65 -22.62 -24.79 23.54
C THR A 65 -21.19 -24.50 23.09
N LYS A 66 -21.02 -24.02 21.86
CA LYS A 66 -19.73 -23.58 21.32
C LYS A 66 -19.91 -22.37 20.42
N LEU A 67 -19.05 -21.38 20.61
CA LEU A 67 -18.98 -20.15 19.83
C LEU A 67 -17.67 -20.12 19.04
N VAL A 68 -17.75 -20.02 17.73
CA VAL A 68 -16.62 -19.76 16.84
C VAL A 68 -16.66 -18.28 16.50
N VAL A 69 -15.66 -17.53 16.98
CA VAL A 69 -15.53 -16.11 16.67
C VAL A 69 -14.49 -15.96 15.58
N VAL A 70 -14.85 -15.25 14.52
CA VAL A 70 -13.95 -15.00 13.39
C VAL A 70 -13.78 -13.51 13.16
N ASP A 71 -12.56 -13.13 12.80
CA ASP A 71 -12.17 -11.78 12.37
C ASP A 71 -12.35 -10.68 13.42
N THR A 72 -12.40 -11.08 14.70
CA THR A 72 -12.32 -10.16 15.83
C THR A 72 -12.07 -10.90 17.13
N ASP A 73 -11.32 -10.29 18.03
CA ASP A 73 -11.10 -10.80 19.39
C ASP A 73 -11.80 -9.98 20.49
N GLN A 74 -12.80 -9.15 20.14
CA GLN A 74 -13.46 -8.24 21.06
C GLN A 74 -14.97 -8.48 21.22
N TRP A 75 -15.45 -8.63 22.46
CA TRP A 75 -16.88 -8.82 22.75
C TRP A 75 -17.75 -7.66 22.30
N GLN A 76 -17.29 -6.42 22.46
CA GLN A 76 -18.04 -5.22 22.08
C GLN A 76 -18.37 -5.16 20.58
N ARG A 77 -17.51 -5.80 19.77
CA ARG A 77 -17.67 -5.91 18.32
C ARG A 77 -18.70 -6.97 17.94
N LEU A 78 -19.07 -7.90 18.81
CA LEU A 78 -20.08 -8.92 18.49
C LEU A 78 -21.50 -8.36 18.66
N ASP A 79 -22.40 -8.67 17.72
CA ASP A 79 -23.78 -8.19 17.73
C ASP A 79 -24.70 -9.08 18.57
N ARG A 80 -25.21 -8.53 19.69
CA ARG A 80 -26.15 -9.19 20.62
C ARG A 80 -25.63 -10.49 21.27
N MET A 81 -24.31 -10.61 21.45
CA MET A 81 -23.67 -11.78 22.06
C MET A 81 -23.27 -11.57 23.54
N GLU A 82 -23.69 -10.46 24.17
CA GLU A 82 -23.24 -10.07 25.52
C GLU A 82 -23.64 -11.09 26.59
N ARG A 83 -24.78 -11.79 26.41
CA ARG A 83 -25.21 -12.86 27.33
C ARG A 83 -24.25 -14.05 27.35
N LEU A 84 -23.60 -14.33 26.21
CA LEU A 84 -22.63 -15.43 26.10
C LEU A 84 -21.32 -15.14 26.84
N ARG A 85 -20.95 -13.86 26.98
CA ARG A 85 -19.72 -13.41 27.66
C ARG A 85 -19.61 -13.91 29.10
N GLN A 86 -20.73 -14.07 29.79
CA GLN A 86 -20.76 -14.43 31.21
C GLN A 86 -20.77 -15.94 31.44
N ARG A 87 -20.94 -16.75 30.37
CA ARG A 87 -21.00 -18.20 30.47
C ARG A 87 -19.61 -18.81 30.60
N LYS A 88 -19.41 -19.58 31.67
CA LYS A 88 -18.13 -20.27 31.98
C LYS A 88 -18.01 -21.63 31.31
N ASP A 89 -19.14 -22.20 30.91
CA ASP A 89 -19.27 -23.50 30.27
C ASP A 89 -19.25 -23.42 28.73
N LEU A 90 -19.19 -22.20 28.19
CA LEU A 90 -19.12 -21.97 26.75
C LEU A 90 -17.71 -22.26 26.22
N VAL A 91 -17.62 -23.15 25.23
CA VAL A 91 -16.37 -23.35 24.47
C VAL A 91 -16.26 -22.27 23.42
N ILE A 92 -15.11 -21.59 23.37
CA ILE A 92 -14.87 -20.51 22.41
C ILE A 92 -13.64 -20.83 21.57
N ASP A 93 -13.82 -20.93 20.26
CA ASP A 93 -12.73 -20.99 19.29
C ASP A 93 -12.61 -19.65 18.59
N LEU A 94 -11.40 -19.12 18.45
CA LEU A 94 -11.13 -17.81 17.88
C LEU A 94 -10.23 -17.92 16.64
N TRP A 95 -10.62 -17.26 15.55
CA TRP A 95 -9.82 -17.08 14.33
C TRP A 95 -9.69 -15.60 14.04
N ASP A 96 -8.47 -15.06 14.03
CA ASP A 96 -8.28 -13.62 13.83
C ASP A 96 -6.85 -13.32 13.35
N HIS A 97 -6.72 -12.49 12.32
CA HIS A 97 -5.41 -12.05 11.80
C HIS A 97 -4.89 -10.74 12.43
N HIS A 98 -5.70 -10.07 13.27
CA HIS A 98 -5.32 -8.81 13.92
C HIS A 98 -4.39 -9.00 15.13
N MET A 99 -3.10 -8.69 14.96
CA MET A 99 -2.08 -8.83 16.03
C MET A 99 -1.87 -7.56 16.87
N ALA A 100 -2.33 -6.40 16.41
CA ALA A 100 -1.98 -5.10 17.00
C ALA A 100 -2.68 -4.79 18.32
N ILE A 101 -3.86 -5.36 18.57
CA ILE A 101 -4.67 -5.09 19.76
C ILE A 101 -4.95 -6.41 20.45
N GLN A 102 -4.74 -6.45 21.77
CA GLN A 102 -5.15 -7.57 22.60
C GLN A 102 -6.64 -7.41 22.96
N GLY A 103 -7.47 -8.31 22.46
CA GLY A 103 -8.90 -8.33 22.75
C GLY A 103 -9.28 -8.89 24.12
N ASP A 104 -10.58 -8.80 24.42
CA ASP A 104 -11.17 -9.17 25.72
C ASP A 104 -11.90 -10.53 25.70
N ILE A 105 -11.88 -11.24 24.57
CA ILE A 105 -12.40 -12.61 24.45
C ILE A 105 -11.38 -13.61 25.02
N LYS A 106 -11.78 -14.34 26.06
CA LYS A 106 -11.01 -15.47 26.62
C LYS A 106 -11.42 -16.76 25.90
N SER A 107 -10.68 -17.11 24.84
CA SER A 107 -10.96 -18.31 24.06
C SER A 107 -10.44 -19.59 24.72
N THR A 108 -11.11 -20.72 24.46
CA THR A 108 -10.63 -22.07 24.78
C THR A 108 -9.51 -22.49 23.84
N TRP A 109 -9.61 -22.08 22.57
CA TRP A 109 -8.58 -22.26 21.55
C TRP A 109 -8.56 -21.04 20.63
N SER A 110 -7.39 -20.69 20.10
CA SER A 110 -7.28 -19.61 19.12
C SER A 110 -6.23 -19.88 18.06
N CYS A 111 -6.53 -19.53 16.82
CA CYS A 111 -5.57 -19.30 15.74
C CYS A 111 -5.49 -17.79 15.51
N LYS A 112 -4.50 -17.16 16.16
CA LYS A 112 -4.17 -15.75 15.99
C LYS A 112 -2.77 -15.65 15.38
N GLU A 113 -2.70 -15.33 14.10
CA GLU A 113 -1.45 -15.28 13.34
C GLU A 113 -1.44 -14.07 12.40
N ASN A 114 -0.24 -13.60 12.04
CA ASN A 114 -0.11 -12.54 11.06
C ASN A 114 -0.39 -13.10 9.66
N ALA A 115 -1.52 -12.71 9.06
CA ALA A 115 -1.93 -13.07 7.71
C ALA A 115 -2.63 -11.87 7.06
N GLY A 116 -2.73 -11.86 5.74
CA GLY A 116 -3.42 -10.79 5.02
C GLY A 116 -4.92 -10.76 5.25
N SER A 117 -5.53 -11.88 5.67
CA SER A 117 -6.96 -12.00 5.94
C SER A 117 -7.26 -13.19 6.88
N THR A 118 -8.35 -13.14 7.64
CA THR A 118 -8.84 -14.29 8.42
C THR A 118 -9.25 -15.46 7.50
N VAL A 119 -9.76 -15.18 6.29
CA VAL A 119 -10.02 -16.21 5.26
C VAL A 119 -8.79 -17.07 4.98
N THR A 120 -7.59 -16.46 4.92
CA THR A 120 -6.34 -17.20 4.63
C THR A 120 -6.09 -18.29 5.66
N LEU A 121 -6.28 -17.98 6.95
CA LEU A 121 -6.10 -18.94 8.05
C LEU A 121 -7.10 -20.10 7.94
N LEU A 122 -8.35 -19.79 7.62
CA LEU A 122 -9.43 -20.77 7.48
C LEU A 122 -9.22 -21.66 6.25
N VAL A 123 -8.81 -21.09 5.12
CA VAL A 123 -8.48 -21.84 3.89
C VAL A 123 -7.29 -22.77 4.11
N ARG A 124 -6.25 -22.32 4.82
CA ARG A 124 -5.12 -23.19 5.20
C ARG A 124 -5.61 -24.42 5.98
N GLU A 125 -6.48 -24.22 6.97
CA GLU A 125 -7.03 -25.33 7.76
C GLU A 125 -7.95 -26.22 6.92
N MET A 126 -8.77 -25.66 6.02
CA MET A 126 -9.60 -26.45 5.09
C MET A 126 -8.76 -27.33 4.19
N LYS A 127 -7.67 -26.81 3.63
CA LYS A 127 -6.73 -27.56 2.81
C LYS A 127 -6.10 -28.71 3.60
N LYS A 128 -5.70 -28.45 4.85
CA LYS A 128 -5.18 -29.48 5.76
C LYS A 128 -6.21 -30.57 6.09
N ARG A 129 -7.49 -30.22 6.15
CA ARG A 129 -8.60 -31.16 6.38
C ARG A 129 -9.21 -31.75 5.10
N GLU A 130 -8.62 -31.45 3.93
CA GLU A 130 -9.09 -31.90 2.62
C GLU A 130 -10.57 -31.56 2.34
N ILE A 131 -11.03 -30.41 2.84
CA ILE A 131 -12.41 -29.94 2.63
C ILE A 131 -12.55 -29.45 1.19
N ARG A 132 -13.57 -29.97 0.49
CA ARG A 132 -13.92 -29.51 -0.86
C ARG A 132 -14.83 -28.29 -0.79
N LEU A 133 -14.57 -27.32 -1.64
CA LEU A 133 -15.37 -26.12 -1.75
C LEU A 133 -16.18 -26.13 -3.04
N THR A 134 -17.39 -25.59 -2.96
CA THR A 134 -18.18 -25.24 -4.13
C THR A 134 -17.64 -23.95 -4.78
N PRO A 135 -17.96 -23.70 -6.06
CA PRO A 135 -17.62 -22.43 -6.69
C PRO A 135 -18.15 -21.21 -5.94
N LEU A 136 -19.36 -21.31 -5.36
CA LEU A 136 -19.99 -20.21 -4.63
C LEU A 136 -19.28 -19.91 -3.31
N GLU A 137 -18.95 -20.93 -2.52
CA GLU A 137 -18.14 -20.79 -1.29
C GLU A 137 -16.76 -20.22 -1.60
N SER A 138 -16.13 -20.73 -2.67
CA SER A 138 -14.82 -20.24 -3.09
C SER A 138 -14.87 -18.78 -3.55
N THR A 139 -15.97 -18.37 -4.20
CA THR A 139 -16.20 -17.00 -4.65
C THR A 139 -16.37 -16.04 -3.48
N VAL A 140 -17.19 -16.36 -2.47
CA VAL A 140 -17.33 -15.46 -1.32
C VAL A 140 -16.02 -15.36 -0.52
N MET A 141 -15.28 -16.46 -0.39
CA MET A 141 -13.97 -16.45 0.27
C MET A 141 -12.93 -15.63 -0.48
N ILE A 142 -12.87 -15.70 -1.82
CA ILE A 142 -11.88 -14.91 -2.56
C ILE A 142 -12.21 -13.41 -2.49
N ILE A 143 -13.49 -13.04 -2.36
CA ILE A 143 -13.90 -11.65 -2.14
C ILE A 143 -13.36 -11.16 -0.79
N GLY A 144 -13.57 -11.92 0.29
CA GLY A 144 -13.05 -11.55 1.62
C GLY A 144 -11.53 -11.42 1.63
N LEU A 145 -10.82 -12.42 1.08
CA LEU A 145 -9.36 -12.39 0.99
C LEU A 145 -8.86 -11.18 0.18
N TYR A 146 -9.51 -10.86 -0.95
CA TYR A 146 -9.11 -9.73 -1.78
C TYR A 146 -9.48 -8.36 -1.22
N GLU A 147 -10.51 -8.24 -0.38
CA GLU A 147 -10.86 -6.97 0.29
C GLU A 147 -9.71 -6.55 1.20
N ASP A 148 -9.21 -7.47 2.02
CA ASP A 148 -8.19 -7.19 3.04
C ASP A 148 -6.75 -7.18 2.52
N THR A 149 -6.49 -7.86 1.40
CA THR A 149 -5.17 -7.86 0.75
C THR A 149 -5.07 -6.83 -0.38
N GLY A 150 -6.16 -6.12 -0.70
CA GLY A 150 -6.20 -5.23 -1.86
C GLY A 150 -5.91 -5.97 -3.15
N GLN A 151 -6.54 -7.13 -3.34
CA GLN A 151 -6.27 -8.05 -4.46
C GLN A 151 -4.77 -8.45 -4.53
N LEU A 152 -4.20 -8.78 -3.37
CA LEU A 152 -2.78 -9.14 -3.17
C LEU A 152 -1.78 -8.02 -3.45
N THR A 153 -2.20 -6.75 -3.46
CA THR A 153 -1.32 -5.61 -3.75
C THR A 153 -0.88 -4.85 -2.50
N TYR A 154 -1.52 -5.06 -1.35
CA TYR A 154 -1.13 -4.40 -0.11
C TYR A 154 0.18 -4.97 0.44
N PRO A 155 1.07 -4.15 1.04
CA PRO A 155 2.35 -4.62 1.59
C PRO A 155 2.23 -5.66 2.71
N SER A 156 1.09 -5.71 3.40
CA SER A 156 0.78 -6.71 4.43
C SER A 156 0.44 -8.09 3.86
N THR A 157 0.25 -8.20 2.54
CA THR A 157 -0.06 -9.48 1.87
C THR A 157 1.12 -10.43 1.99
N SER A 158 0.85 -11.65 2.43
CA SER A 158 1.81 -12.73 2.58
C SER A 158 1.75 -13.74 1.42
N SER A 159 2.79 -14.57 1.32
CA SER A 159 2.77 -15.71 0.39
C SER A 159 1.63 -16.71 0.67
N GLU A 160 1.15 -16.77 1.92
CA GLU A 160 0.06 -17.64 2.32
C GLU A 160 -1.27 -17.17 1.73
N ASP A 161 -1.50 -15.86 1.65
CA ASP A 161 -2.69 -15.28 1.01
C ASP A 161 -2.74 -15.63 -0.48
N ALA A 162 -1.58 -15.62 -1.16
CA ALA A 162 -1.49 -16.03 -2.56
C ALA A 162 -1.80 -17.54 -2.74
N LEU A 163 -1.35 -18.39 -1.81
CA LEU A 163 -1.66 -19.82 -1.82
C LEU A 163 -3.14 -20.09 -1.53
N ALA A 164 -3.75 -19.34 -0.62
CA ALA A 164 -5.17 -19.41 -0.35
C ALA A 164 -5.99 -18.96 -1.58
N ALA A 165 -5.62 -17.83 -2.21
CA ALA A 165 -6.24 -17.39 -3.46
C ALA A 165 -6.12 -18.45 -4.56
N ALA A 166 -4.96 -19.07 -4.73
CA ALA A 166 -4.76 -20.16 -5.69
C ALA A 166 -5.71 -21.35 -5.41
N PHE A 167 -5.83 -21.77 -4.15
CA PHE A 167 -6.75 -22.85 -3.76
C PHE A 167 -8.21 -22.51 -4.06
N LEU A 168 -8.64 -21.27 -3.79
CA LEU A 168 -10.00 -20.82 -4.09
C LEU A 168 -10.27 -20.80 -5.60
N LEU A 169 -9.28 -20.39 -6.41
CA LEU A 169 -9.35 -20.43 -7.87
C LEU A 169 -9.38 -21.86 -8.42
N GLU A 170 -8.61 -22.79 -7.84
CA GLU A 170 -8.68 -24.22 -8.17
C GLU A 170 -10.09 -24.79 -7.93
N ASN A 171 -10.79 -24.28 -6.91
CA ASN A 171 -12.20 -24.60 -6.63
C ASN A 171 -13.20 -23.70 -7.38
N LYS A 172 -12.76 -23.03 -8.44
CA LYS A 172 -13.56 -22.25 -9.40
C LYS A 172 -14.22 -20.99 -8.80
N ALA A 173 -13.53 -20.30 -7.90
CA ALA A 173 -13.95 -18.96 -7.49
C ALA A 173 -14.09 -18.02 -8.71
N ASP A 174 -15.20 -17.26 -8.78
CA ASP A 174 -15.50 -16.37 -9.90
C ASP A 174 -14.96 -14.95 -9.67
N LEU A 175 -13.89 -14.62 -10.39
CA LEU A 175 -13.25 -13.31 -10.32
C LEU A 175 -14.10 -12.17 -10.90
N ASN A 176 -15.06 -12.45 -11.79
CA ASN A 176 -15.97 -11.41 -12.28
C ASN A 176 -16.93 -10.97 -11.18
N VAL A 177 -17.47 -11.94 -10.43
CA VAL A 177 -18.30 -11.67 -9.26
C VAL A 177 -17.46 -10.94 -8.21
N ALA A 178 -16.22 -11.38 -7.97
CA ALA A 178 -15.35 -10.70 -7.02
C ALA A 178 -15.07 -9.25 -7.40
N ASN A 179 -14.74 -9.00 -8.66
CA ASN A 179 -14.50 -7.65 -9.15
C ASN A 179 -15.75 -6.76 -9.05
N PHE A 180 -16.95 -7.31 -9.29
CA PHE A 180 -18.20 -6.55 -9.18
C PHE A 180 -18.44 -6.01 -7.76
N PHE A 181 -18.14 -6.80 -6.72
CA PHE A 181 -18.34 -6.38 -5.33
C PHE A 181 -17.18 -5.56 -4.77
N LEU A 182 -15.94 -5.81 -5.20
CA LEU A 182 -14.76 -5.08 -4.73
C LEU A 182 -14.59 -3.72 -5.41
N ASN A 183 -15.01 -3.60 -6.67
CA ASN A 183 -14.92 -2.37 -7.46
C ASN A 183 -16.33 -1.91 -7.88
N PRO A 184 -17.15 -1.41 -6.95
CA PRO A 184 -18.49 -0.96 -7.30
C PRO A 184 -18.43 0.18 -8.32
N PRO A 185 -19.34 0.21 -9.30
CA PRO A 185 -19.31 1.21 -10.36
C PRO A 185 -19.49 2.62 -9.81
N TYR A 186 -18.79 3.58 -10.42
CA TYR A 186 -18.96 4.99 -10.08
C TYR A 186 -20.36 5.48 -10.49
N GLU A 187 -21.16 5.82 -9.48
CA GLU A 187 -22.43 6.51 -9.65
C GLU A 187 -22.26 7.90 -10.32
N GLU A 188 -23.34 8.42 -10.92
CA GLU A 188 -23.36 9.74 -11.57
C GLU A 188 -22.87 10.89 -10.67
N ILE A 189 -23.11 10.77 -9.36
CA ILE A 189 -22.62 11.74 -8.37
C ILE A 189 -21.09 11.79 -8.30
N HIS A 190 -20.42 10.64 -8.39
CA HIS A 190 -18.96 10.58 -8.37
C HIS A 190 -18.37 11.14 -9.67
N LYS A 191 -19.06 10.95 -10.81
CA LYS A 191 -18.64 11.56 -12.08
C LYS A 191 -18.73 13.08 -12.02
N LYS A 192 -19.83 13.63 -11.52
CA LYS A 192 -19.98 15.08 -11.31
C LYS A 192 -18.88 15.62 -10.40
N LEU A 193 -18.60 14.92 -9.31
CA LEU A 193 -17.53 15.28 -8.39
C LEU A 193 -16.16 15.32 -9.08
N LEU A 194 -15.85 14.30 -9.88
CA LEU A 194 -14.61 14.24 -10.64
C LEU A 194 -14.47 15.43 -11.60
N PHE A 195 -15.53 15.81 -12.31
CA PHE A 195 -15.51 17.00 -13.18
C PHE A 195 -15.23 18.28 -12.38
N THR A 196 -15.89 18.48 -11.24
CA THR A 196 -15.62 19.63 -10.37
C THR A 196 -14.17 19.66 -9.89
N MET A 197 -13.60 18.50 -9.56
CA MET A 197 -12.21 18.38 -9.16
C MET A 197 -11.27 18.71 -10.33
N ILE A 198 -11.52 18.18 -11.53
CA ILE A 198 -10.75 18.47 -12.76
C ILE A 198 -10.68 19.97 -13.03
N GLU A 199 -11.79 20.69 -12.89
CA GLU A 199 -11.86 22.12 -13.22
C GLU A 199 -11.11 23.02 -12.22
N LYS A 200 -11.04 22.61 -10.94
CA LYS A 200 -10.63 23.50 -9.83
C LYS A 200 -9.34 23.08 -9.13
N THR A 201 -8.68 22.01 -9.58
CA THR A 201 -7.48 21.53 -8.89
C THR A 201 -6.29 22.41 -9.18
N GLU A 202 -5.67 22.90 -8.12
CA GLU A 202 -4.41 23.63 -8.17
C GLU A 202 -3.26 22.66 -7.88
N ILE A 203 -2.16 22.76 -8.63
CA ILE A 203 -1.00 21.88 -8.47
C ILE A 203 0.21 22.75 -8.12
N GLU A 204 0.77 22.50 -6.94
CA GLU A 204 1.96 23.17 -6.43
C GLU A 204 3.17 22.22 -6.46
N THR A 205 4.37 22.79 -6.62
CA THR A 205 5.61 22.02 -6.53
C THR A 205 6.30 22.31 -5.20
N VAL A 206 6.29 21.34 -4.29
CA VAL A 206 6.89 21.46 -2.96
C VAL A 206 8.05 20.48 -2.85
N ARG A 207 9.28 20.98 -2.70
CA ARG A 207 10.52 20.17 -2.63
C ARG A 207 10.69 19.21 -3.81
N GLY A 208 10.31 19.65 -5.01
CA GLY A 208 10.35 18.84 -6.24
C GLY A 208 9.21 17.82 -6.36
N LEU A 209 8.31 17.73 -5.38
CA LEU A 209 7.12 16.88 -5.42
C LEU A 209 5.92 17.71 -5.89
N ARG A 210 5.14 17.15 -6.83
CA ARG A 210 3.90 17.77 -7.30
C ARG A 210 2.76 17.43 -6.34
N VAL A 211 2.11 18.43 -5.78
CA VAL A 211 1.02 18.28 -4.81
C VAL A 211 -0.23 18.97 -5.33
N GLY A 212 -1.31 18.22 -5.47
CA GLY A 212 -2.62 18.76 -5.84
C GLY A 212 -3.44 19.18 -4.64
N PHE A 213 -4.17 20.28 -4.78
CA PHE A 213 -5.13 20.80 -3.81
C PHE A 213 -6.47 21.08 -4.49
N ASN A 214 -7.57 20.78 -3.80
CA ASN A 214 -8.90 21.06 -4.32
C ASN A 214 -9.90 21.29 -3.18
N CYS A 215 -10.82 22.23 -3.38
CA CYS A 215 -11.93 22.50 -2.47
C CYS A 215 -13.25 22.21 -3.18
N VAL A 216 -14.07 21.32 -2.60
CA VAL A 216 -15.38 20.95 -3.16
C VAL A 216 -16.48 21.13 -2.14
N ARG A 217 -17.53 21.87 -2.52
CA ARG A 217 -18.79 21.92 -1.77
C ARG A 217 -19.70 20.78 -2.23
N LEU A 218 -20.25 20.04 -1.27
CA LEU A 218 -21.14 18.90 -1.52
C LEU A 218 -22.56 19.24 -1.06
N ASP A 219 -23.52 19.17 -1.98
CA ASP A 219 -24.92 19.45 -1.68
C ASP A 219 -25.66 18.29 -1.01
N GLN A 220 -25.11 17.08 -1.08
CA GLN A 220 -25.72 15.85 -0.54
C GLN A 220 -24.67 14.81 -0.15
N ARG A 221 -24.96 13.97 0.84
CA ARG A 221 -24.00 13.00 1.38
C ARG A 221 -23.52 12.01 0.31
N VAL A 222 -22.23 12.05 0.02
CA VAL A 222 -21.55 11.20 -0.97
C VAL A 222 -20.72 10.16 -0.23
N GLN A 223 -20.89 8.90 -0.58
CA GLN A 223 -20.05 7.81 -0.07
C GLN A 223 -18.78 7.68 -0.92
N ASN A 224 -17.77 6.94 -0.43
CA ASN A 224 -16.59 6.57 -1.21
C ASN A 224 -15.78 7.75 -1.82
N LEU A 225 -15.83 8.94 -1.20
CA LEU A 225 -15.03 10.11 -1.61
C LEU A 225 -13.54 9.77 -1.70
N ALA A 226 -13.04 8.98 -0.74
CA ALA A 226 -11.67 8.47 -0.71
C ALA A 226 -11.22 7.79 -2.02
N SER A 227 -12.10 6.98 -2.61
CA SER A 227 -11.81 6.24 -3.85
C SER A 227 -11.78 7.19 -5.06
N VAL A 228 -12.64 8.22 -5.06
CA VAL A 228 -12.63 9.27 -6.10
C VAL A 228 -11.35 10.09 -6.02
N VAL A 229 -10.92 10.50 -4.82
CA VAL A 229 -9.65 11.22 -4.61
C VAL A 229 -8.46 10.36 -5.03
N SER A 230 -8.45 9.07 -4.67
CA SER A 230 -7.39 8.14 -5.05
C SER A 230 -7.29 7.96 -6.58
N MET A 231 -8.43 7.76 -7.24
CA MET A 231 -8.51 7.68 -8.70
C MET A 231 -8.04 8.98 -9.34
N TYR A 232 -8.54 10.12 -8.88
CA TYR A 232 -8.22 11.41 -9.49
C TYR A 232 -6.75 11.78 -9.35
N ARG A 233 -6.12 11.49 -8.19
CA ARG A 233 -4.66 11.64 -8.01
C ARG A 233 -3.87 10.92 -9.11
N LYS A 234 -4.27 9.69 -9.45
CA LYS A 234 -3.65 8.90 -10.52
C LYS A 234 -3.85 9.55 -11.90
N ILE A 235 -5.04 10.10 -12.16
CA ILE A 235 -5.36 10.78 -13.43
C ILE A 235 -4.46 12.01 -13.64
N ILE A 236 -4.27 12.85 -12.62
CA ILE A 236 -3.44 14.07 -12.74
C ILE A 236 -1.94 13.84 -12.50
N ASN A 237 -1.56 12.62 -12.12
CA ASN A 237 -0.19 12.18 -11.90
C ASN A 237 0.60 13.10 -10.95
N VAL A 238 0.10 13.25 -9.72
CA VAL A 238 0.73 14.03 -8.63
C VAL A 238 1.19 13.12 -7.49
N ASN A 239 2.26 13.50 -6.80
CA ASN A 239 2.84 12.73 -5.68
C ASN A 239 1.88 12.68 -4.48
N ALA A 240 1.14 13.76 -4.24
CA ALA A 240 0.06 13.79 -3.25
C ALA A 240 -1.10 14.65 -3.74
N LEU A 241 -2.31 14.34 -3.28
CA LEU A 241 -3.52 15.12 -3.53
C LEU A 241 -4.28 15.26 -2.21
N PHE A 242 -4.62 16.49 -1.84
CA PHE A 242 -5.48 16.82 -0.72
C PHE A 242 -6.76 17.46 -1.24
N VAL A 243 -7.91 16.93 -0.84
CA VAL A 243 -9.22 17.47 -1.22
C VAL A 243 -10.01 17.79 0.04
N VAL A 244 -10.46 19.04 0.13
CA VAL A 244 -11.30 19.55 1.21
C VAL A 244 -12.75 19.51 0.75
N PHE A 245 -13.55 18.64 1.37
CA PHE A 245 -14.98 18.52 1.13
C PHE A 245 -15.77 19.27 2.19
N SER A 246 -16.68 20.14 1.77
CA SER A 246 -17.49 20.98 2.66
C SER A 246 -18.96 20.66 2.52
N TRP A 247 -19.62 20.34 3.64
CA TRP A 247 -21.08 20.11 3.71
C TRP A 247 -21.83 21.41 4.00
N ASP A 248 -21.27 22.17 4.92
CA ASP A 248 -21.74 23.46 5.38
C ASP A 248 -20.52 24.37 5.63
N GLU A 249 -20.75 25.53 6.24
CA GLU A 249 -19.69 26.49 6.55
C GLU A 249 -18.87 26.14 7.80
N GLN A 250 -19.24 25.10 8.54
CA GLN A 250 -18.64 24.76 9.84
C GLN A 250 -17.96 23.38 9.86
N SER A 251 -18.25 22.52 8.87
CA SER A 251 -17.76 21.15 8.81
C SER A 251 -17.11 20.83 7.47
N HIS A 252 -15.80 20.60 7.56
CA HIS A 252 -14.94 20.26 6.44
C HIS A 252 -14.33 18.87 6.67
N THR A 253 -14.27 18.06 5.62
CA THR A 253 -13.57 16.77 5.62
C THR A 253 -12.42 16.85 4.65
N VAL A 254 -11.20 16.67 5.15
CA VAL A 254 -10.00 16.59 4.31
C VAL A 254 -9.70 15.14 4.02
N ILE A 255 -9.48 14.81 2.75
CA ILE A 255 -9.00 13.50 2.32
C ILE A 255 -7.67 13.71 1.61
N GLY A 256 -6.63 13.04 2.10
CA GLY A 256 -5.31 13.05 1.48
C GLY A 256 -4.95 11.70 0.89
N ARG A 257 -4.32 11.68 -0.27
CA ARG A 257 -3.75 10.48 -0.90
C ARG A 257 -2.36 10.80 -1.44
N SER A 258 -1.38 9.95 -1.19
CA SER A 258 -0.02 10.07 -1.74
C SER A 258 0.50 8.75 -2.27
N GLU A 259 1.58 8.84 -3.05
CA GLU A 259 2.32 7.70 -3.59
C GLU A 259 3.80 7.81 -3.26
N GLY A 260 4.37 6.70 -2.82
CA GLY A 260 5.78 6.59 -2.48
C GLY A 260 6.20 7.36 -1.23
N GLU A 261 7.51 7.44 -1.03
CA GLU A 261 8.14 8.16 0.06
C GLU A 261 8.34 9.63 -0.31
N GLY A 262 7.83 10.55 0.52
CA GLY A 262 8.02 11.98 0.32
C GLY A 262 6.98 12.86 1.03
N ILE A 263 5.71 12.41 1.07
CA ILE A 263 4.64 13.10 1.78
C ILE A 263 3.84 12.08 2.60
N ASN A 264 4.04 12.11 3.92
CA ASN A 264 3.27 11.29 4.86
C ASN A 264 1.94 11.97 5.17
N VAL A 265 0.89 11.54 4.46
CA VAL A 265 -0.46 12.09 4.59
C VAL A 265 -0.99 11.93 6.02
N GLY A 266 -0.77 10.76 6.64
CA GLY A 266 -1.19 10.50 8.02
C GLY A 266 -0.62 11.51 9.01
N LYS A 267 0.70 11.75 8.99
CA LYS A 267 1.38 12.74 9.85
C LYS A 267 0.83 14.16 9.64
N ILE A 268 0.55 14.54 8.40
CA ILE A 268 -0.04 15.86 8.09
C ILE A 268 -1.45 15.96 8.69
N LEU A 269 -2.30 14.97 8.44
CA LEU A 269 -3.70 15.02 8.87
C LEU A 269 -3.89 14.84 10.38
N GLN A 270 -2.90 14.31 11.10
CA GLN A 270 -2.89 14.32 12.58
C GLN A 270 -2.94 15.75 13.16
N HIS A 271 -2.38 16.75 12.48
CA HIS A 271 -2.47 18.17 12.92
C HIS A 271 -3.90 18.69 12.92
N PHE A 272 -4.79 18.05 12.15
CA PHE A 272 -6.21 18.38 12.06
C PHE A 272 -7.08 17.42 12.88
N SER A 273 -6.52 16.79 13.92
CA SER A 273 -7.20 15.72 14.70
C SER A 273 -7.72 14.57 13.84
N GLY A 274 -7.13 14.37 12.67
CA GLY A 274 -7.38 13.22 11.79
C GLY A 274 -6.35 12.13 11.99
N GLY A 275 -6.18 11.30 10.95
CA GLY A 275 -5.19 10.24 10.96
C GLY A 275 -5.15 9.48 9.63
N GLY A 276 -4.40 8.37 9.65
CA GLY A 276 -4.18 7.50 8.51
C GLY A 276 -2.76 6.93 8.48
N HIS A 277 -2.37 6.41 7.33
CA HIS A 277 -1.03 5.91 7.03
C HIS A 277 -0.30 6.86 6.08
N ALA A 278 0.95 6.55 5.75
CA ALA A 278 1.79 7.41 4.90
C ALA A 278 1.12 7.76 3.56
N GLY A 279 0.48 6.78 2.89
CA GLY A 279 -0.16 6.93 1.58
C GLY A 279 -1.61 7.42 1.59
N ALA A 280 -2.29 7.42 2.74
CA ALA A 280 -3.72 7.70 2.81
C ALA A 280 -4.16 8.14 4.19
N GLY A 281 -4.99 9.17 4.26
CA GLY A 281 -5.61 9.59 5.52
C GLY A 281 -6.84 10.46 5.31
N SER A 282 -7.49 10.80 6.43
CA SER A 282 -8.61 11.74 6.48
C SER A 282 -8.67 12.49 7.81
N ALA A 283 -9.21 13.71 7.79
CA ALA A 283 -9.49 14.50 8.98
C ALA A 283 -10.88 15.15 8.86
N ILE A 284 -11.60 15.25 9.98
CA ILE A 284 -12.84 16.01 10.07
C ILE A 284 -12.57 17.26 10.90
N ILE A 285 -12.70 18.42 10.27
CA ILE A 285 -12.45 19.72 10.87
C ILE A 285 -13.82 20.35 11.13
N LYS A 286 -14.13 20.57 12.42
CA LYS A 286 -15.32 21.30 12.86
C LYS A 286 -14.87 22.64 13.41
N SER A 287 -14.94 23.69 12.60
CA SER A 287 -14.53 25.04 13.01
C SER A 287 -15.25 26.09 12.17
N SER A 288 -15.77 27.13 12.81
CA SER A 288 -16.27 28.34 12.14
C SER A 288 -15.16 29.22 11.58
N ASP A 289 -13.93 29.00 12.02
CA ASP A 289 -12.83 29.96 11.85
C ASP A 289 -11.83 29.52 10.76
N LYS A 290 -12.02 28.33 10.18
CA LYS A 290 -11.13 27.79 9.14
C LYS A 290 -11.91 27.58 7.84
N THR A 291 -11.65 28.42 6.85
CA THR A 291 -12.17 28.25 5.49
C THR A 291 -11.51 27.05 4.80
N PRO A 292 -12.16 26.44 3.78
CA PRO A 292 -11.55 25.38 2.98
C PRO A 292 -10.18 25.77 2.41
N GLU A 293 -10.05 27.01 1.95
CA GLU A 293 -8.81 27.57 1.41
C GLU A 293 -7.75 27.72 2.52
N GLY A 294 -8.13 28.19 3.71
CA GLY A 294 -7.21 28.27 4.85
C GLY A 294 -6.69 26.90 5.31
N ILE A 295 -7.52 25.86 5.20
CA ILE A 295 -7.09 24.47 5.46
C ILE A 295 -6.03 24.04 4.43
N VAL A 296 -6.21 24.38 3.15
CA VAL A 296 -5.23 24.09 2.09
C VAL A 296 -3.91 24.81 2.37
N GLU A 297 -3.95 26.09 2.74
CA GLU A 297 -2.75 26.87 3.09
C GLU A 297 -1.98 26.26 4.27
N GLU A 298 -2.69 25.82 5.31
CA GLU A 298 -2.09 25.17 6.47
C GLU A 298 -1.47 23.81 6.12
N ILE A 299 -2.13 23.02 5.26
CA ILE A 299 -1.54 21.76 4.74
C ILE A 299 -0.27 22.06 3.95
N LEU A 300 -0.30 23.06 3.06
CA LEU A 300 0.86 23.46 2.28
C LEU A 300 2.03 23.86 3.19
N PHE A 301 1.76 24.66 4.22
CA PHE A 301 2.74 25.04 5.23
C PHE A 301 3.31 23.82 5.98
N LEU A 302 2.47 22.85 6.37
CA LEU A 302 2.93 21.63 7.02
C LEU A 302 3.81 20.79 6.11
N ILE A 303 3.48 20.65 4.82
CA ILE A 303 4.32 19.92 3.85
C ILE A 303 5.67 20.63 3.69
N GLN A 304 5.68 21.97 3.64
CA GLN A 304 6.90 22.76 3.52
C GLN A 304 7.81 22.67 4.75
N ASN A 305 7.25 22.48 5.95
CA ASN A 305 8.01 22.50 7.21
C ASN A 305 8.24 21.13 7.85
N THR A 306 7.49 20.10 7.47
CA THR A 306 7.73 18.73 7.94
C THR A 306 9.03 18.26 7.33
N ARG A 307 10.15 18.22 8.08
CA ARG A 307 11.39 17.61 7.56
C ARG A 307 11.07 16.16 7.18
N GLY A 308 11.20 15.83 5.89
CA GLY A 308 11.06 14.45 5.46
C GLY A 308 12.18 13.64 6.09
N GLU A 309 11.83 12.55 6.77
CA GLU A 309 12.75 11.43 7.02
C GLU A 309 12.99 10.70 5.69
N SER A 310 13.38 11.42 4.63
CA SER A 310 13.67 10.81 3.33
C SER A 310 15.14 10.45 3.29
N ALA A 311 15.45 9.23 2.85
CA ALA A 311 16.82 8.87 2.51
C ALA A 311 17.43 9.91 1.57
N THR A 312 18.73 10.12 1.73
CA THR A 312 19.56 10.98 0.90
C THR A 312 20.44 10.12 0.01
N ILE A 313 21.03 10.72 -1.02
CA ILE A 313 22.03 10.03 -1.86
C ILE A 313 23.20 9.52 -1.01
N ALA A 314 23.55 10.21 0.08
CA ALA A 314 24.59 9.74 1.00
C ALA A 314 24.29 8.36 1.60
N ASP A 315 23.01 8.03 1.79
CA ASP A 315 22.59 6.76 2.40
C ASP A 315 22.64 5.57 1.43
N ILE A 316 22.71 5.83 0.11
CA ILE A 316 22.61 4.79 -0.93
C ILE A 316 23.76 4.81 -1.95
N MET A 317 24.61 5.84 -1.95
CA MET A 317 25.73 5.94 -2.89
C MET A 317 26.81 4.88 -2.60
N SER A 318 27.52 4.48 -3.64
CA SER A 318 28.74 3.70 -3.47
C SER A 318 29.91 4.61 -3.07
N PHE A 319 30.60 4.25 -1.98
CA PHE A 319 31.81 4.91 -1.45
C PHE A 319 32.85 3.84 -1.03
N PRO A 320 34.16 4.07 -1.25
CA PRO A 320 34.78 5.22 -1.92
C PRO A 320 34.65 5.14 -3.44
N VAL A 321 34.67 6.30 -4.11
CA VAL A 321 34.55 6.34 -5.58
C VAL A 321 35.79 5.74 -6.26
N VAL A 322 35.55 4.86 -7.24
CA VAL A 322 36.62 4.30 -8.08
C VAL A 322 36.86 5.23 -9.26
N GLY A 323 38.06 5.79 -9.33
CA GLY A 323 38.48 6.62 -10.45
C GLY A 323 39.79 6.16 -11.08
N ILE A 324 39.90 6.37 -12.40
CA ILE A 324 41.05 5.99 -13.23
C ILE A 324 41.59 7.20 -13.99
N SER A 325 42.86 7.15 -14.40
CA SER A 325 43.47 8.16 -15.26
C SER A 325 42.88 8.14 -16.67
N ALA A 326 42.80 9.31 -17.32
CA ALA A 326 42.41 9.47 -18.72
C ALA A 326 43.25 8.66 -19.73
N ASP A 327 44.47 8.26 -19.36
CA ASP A 327 45.38 7.47 -20.19
C ASP A 327 45.30 5.96 -19.94
N THR A 328 44.48 5.52 -18.98
CA THR A 328 44.23 4.10 -18.69
C THR A 328 43.72 3.40 -19.94
N ARG A 329 44.28 2.22 -20.27
CA ARG A 329 43.91 1.50 -21.49
C ARG A 329 42.55 0.82 -21.35
N MET A 330 41.77 0.75 -22.42
CA MET A 330 40.45 0.10 -22.40
C MET A 330 40.45 -1.37 -21.92
N LYS A 331 41.54 -2.11 -22.15
CA LYS A 331 41.70 -3.47 -21.60
C LYS A 331 41.76 -3.49 -20.07
N GLU A 332 42.47 -2.53 -19.48
CA GLU A 332 42.60 -2.37 -18.02
C GLU A 332 41.26 -1.90 -17.44
N VAL A 333 40.55 -0.99 -18.12
CA VAL A 333 39.19 -0.59 -17.72
C VAL A 333 38.25 -1.79 -17.62
N ARG A 334 38.28 -2.69 -18.61
CA ARG A 334 37.48 -3.92 -18.60
C ARG A 334 37.86 -4.84 -17.44
N GLU A 335 39.16 -4.98 -17.16
CA GLU A 335 39.66 -5.79 -16.05
C GLU A 335 39.20 -5.22 -14.70
N ILE A 336 39.31 -3.90 -14.50
CA ILE A 336 38.83 -3.21 -13.29
C ILE A 336 37.33 -3.42 -13.10
N MET A 337 36.51 -3.19 -14.15
CA MET A 337 35.06 -3.42 -14.11
C MET A 337 34.72 -4.87 -13.72
N SER A 338 35.44 -5.84 -14.30
CA SER A 338 35.21 -7.27 -14.02
C SER A 338 35.63 -7.67 -12.61
N GLN A 339 36.80 -7.22 -12.16
CA GLN A 339 37.35 -7.60 -10.85
C GLN A 339 36.58 -6.97 -9.70
N GLN A 340 36.24 -5.69 -9.82
CA GLN A 340 35.52 -4.95 -8.79
C GLN A 340 33.99 -5.09 -8.91
N LYS A 341 33.50 -5.79 -9.94
CA LYS A 341 32.07 -5.96 -10.26
C LYS A 341 31.32 -4.63 -10.41
N ILE A 342 32.03 -3.57 -10.83
CA ILE A 342 31.47 -2.24 -11.06
C ILE A 342 31.16 -2.05 -12.55
N ARG A 343 30.12 -1.26 -12.83
CA ARG A 343 29.60 -1.05 -14.18
C ARG A 343 29.75 0.40 -14.68
N GLY A 344 30.26 1.29 -13.83
CA GLY A 344 30.60 2.67 -14.13
C GLY A 344 31.85 3.07 -13.36
N ILE A 345 32.75 3.80 -14.01
CA ILE A 345 34.04 4.26 -13.44
C ILE A 345 34.22 5.74 -13.80
N LEU A 346 34.64 6.55 -12.83
CA LEU A 346 35.00 7.93 -13.09
C LEU A 346 36.38 8.01 -13.75
N VAL A 347 36.51 8.85 -14.78
CA VAL A 347 37.80 9.20 -15.36
C VAL A 347 38.20 10.54 -14.76
N MET A 348 39.32 10.56 -14.05
CA MET A 348 39.73 11.69 -13.22
C MET A 348 41.19 12.06 -13.51
N GLU A 349 41.50 13.33 -13.26
CA GLU A 349 42.85 13.85 -13.16
C GLU A 349 42.93 14.61 -11.83
N GLU A 350 43.75 14.09 -10.92
CA GLU A 350 43.76 14.50 -9.51
C GLU A 350 42.35 14.38 -8.87
N GLU A 351 41.77 15.50 -8.41
CA GLU A 351 40.43 15.56 -7.82
C GLU A 351 39.35 16.01 -8.83
N SER A 352 39.72 16.26 -10.10
CA SER A 352 38.79 16.74 -11.13
C SER A 352 38.22 15.59 -11.96
N ILE A 353 36.90 15.57 -12.14
CA ILE A 353 36.23 14.62 -13.03
C ILE A 353 36.39 15.10 -14.49
N LEU A 354 37.07 14.29 -15.30
CA LEU A 354 37.22 14.53 -16.75
C LEU A 354 36.14 13.83 -17.58
N GLY A 355 35.56 12.76 -17.03
CA GLY A 355 34.53 11.98 -17.71
C GLY A 355 34.05 10.79 -16.88
N ILE A 356 33.15 10.03 -17.48
CA ILE A 356 32.68 8.75 -16.94
C ILE A 356 32.69 7.71 -18.06
N ILE A 357 33.07 6.47 -17.72
CA ILE A 357 32.92 5.34 -18.63
C ILE A 357 32.03 4.27 -17.99
N VAL A 358 31.05 3.79 -18.75
CA VAL A 358 30.13 2.76 -18.29
C VAL A 358 30.29 1.48 -19.12
N LEU A 359 29.85 0.34 -18.57
CA LEU A 359 29.95 -0.96 -19.21
C LEU A 359 29.33 -0.98 -20.63
N GLY A 360 28.29 -0.17 -20.84
CA GLY A 360 27.65 0.00 -22.16
C GLY A 360 28.57 0.61 -23.22
N ASP A 361 29.53 1.47 -22.83
CA ASP A 361 30.46 2.12 -23.75
C ASP A 361 31.46 1.14 -24.36
N LEU A 362 31.75 0.03 -23.69
CA LEU A 362 32.66 -1.00 -24.20
C LEU A 362 32.13 -1.62 -25.51
N ARG A 363 30.82 -1.51 -25.79
CA ARG A 363 30.23 -1.92 -27.08
C ARG A 363 30.71 -1.08 -28.27
N LYS A 364 31.24 0.12 -28.02
CA LYS A 364 31.82 0.99 -29.07
C LYS A 364 33.14 0.43 -29.61
N ILE A 365 33.78 -0.50 -28.90
CA ILE A 365 35.02 -1.16 -29.29
C ILE A 365 34.70 -2.26 -30.31
N LYS A 366 35.16 -2.10 -31.55
CA LYS A 366 34.90 -3.03 -32.67
C LYS A 366 36.15 -3.77 -33.14
N GLN A 367 37.34 -3.26 -32.84
CA GLN A 367 38.61 -3.77 -33.34
C GLN A 367 39.58 -4.05 -32.20
N GLN A 368 40.42 -5.08 -32.33
CA GLN A 368 41.34 -5.49 -31.27
C GLN A 368 42.28 -4.36 -30.82
N ARG A 369 42.79 -3.57 -31.77
CA ARG A 369 43.68 -2.43 -31.50
C ARG A 369 43.05 -1.32 -30.63
N GLN A 370 41.71 -1.24 -30.58
CA GLN A 370 41.02 -0.23 -29.78
C GLN A 370 41.06 -0.57 -28.27
N TRP A 371 41.34 -1.82 -27.89
CA TRP A 371 41.54 -2.19 -26.49
C TRP A 371 42.82 -1.61 -25.87
N ASP A 372 43.82 -1.29 -26.70
CA ASP A 372 45.03 -0.60 -26.26
C ASP A 372 44.92 0.93 -26.30
N SER A 373 43.79 1.47 -26.77
CA SER A 373 43.54 2.91 -26.79
C SER A 373 43.18 3.42 -25.38
N PRO A 374 43.50 4.69 -25.06
CA PRO A 374 43.21 5.28 -23.75
C PRO A 374 41.70 5.54 -23.57
N VAL A 375 41.23 5.48 -22.32
CA VAL A 375 39.82 5.63 -21.94
C VAL A 375 39.23 6.98 -22.37
N LYS A 376 40.04 8.04 -22.42
CA LYS A 376 39.63 9.38 -22.88
C LYS A 376 39.07 9.43 -24.31
N ALA A 377 39.31 8.39 -25.11
CA ALA A 377 38.77 8.25 -26.45
C ALA A 377 37.33 7.68 -26.48
N PHE A 378 36.85 7.10 -25.37
CA PHE A 378 35.55 6.40 -25.30
C PHE A 378 34.61 6.94 -24.20
N MET A 379 35.16 7.60 -23.17
CA MET A 379 34.40 8.15 -22.06
C MET A 379 33.37 9.21 -22.50
N SER A 380 32.29 9.33 -21.73
CA SER A 380 31.43 10.51 -21.79
C SER A 380 32.09 11.67 -21.06
N ARG A 381 32.11 12.84 -21.69
CA ARG A 381 32.62 14.09 -21.10
C ARG A 381 31.53 14.94 -20.46
N ASP A 382 30.28 14.73 -20.86
CA ASP A 382 29.13 15.40 -20.26
C ASP A 382 28.74 14.64 -19.00
N VAL A 383 29.25 15.12 -17.86
CA VAL A 383 29.08 14.48 -16.55
C VAL A 383 28.23 15.39 -15.68
N PHE A 384 27.03 14.94 -15.38
CA PHE A 384 26.15 15.60 -14.42
C PHE A 384 26.42 15.06 -13.03
N THR A 385 26.64 15.95 -12.08
CA THR A 385 26.92 15.63 -10.68
C THR A 385 25.79 16.06 -9.76
N ILE A 386 25.71 15.43 -8.59
CA ILE A 386 24.75 15.75 -7.52
C ILE A 386 25.46 15.90 -6.18
N THR A 387 24.74 16.38 -5.17
CA THR A 387 25.26 16.49 -3.79
C THR A 387 24.80 15.31 -2.93
N PRO A 388 25.47 15.01 -1.80
CA PRO A 388 25.08 13.92 -0.91
C PRO A 388 23.67 14.09 -0.34
N GLN A 389 23.21 15.34 -0.21
CA GLN A 389 21.88 15.70 0.32
C GLN A 389 20.77 15.63 -0.74
N THR A 390 21.10 15.33 -2.00
CA THR A 390 20.11 15.14 -3.06
C THR A 390 19.20 13.95 -2.69
N SER A 391 17.90 14.01 -3.01
CA SER A 391 16.99 12.89 -2.76
C SER A 391 17.12 11.82 -3.86
N PRO A 392 16.84 10.53 -3.54
CA PRO A 392 16.77 9.47 -4.54
C PRO A 392 15.78 9.78 -5.68
N SER A 393 14.66 10.42 -5.37
CA SER A 393 13.66 10.85 -6.36
C SER A 393 14.18 11.90 -7.34
N MET A 394 14.90 12.91 -6.84
CA MET A 394 15.54 13.93 -7.67
C MET A 394 16.62 13.32 -8.55
N ALA A 395 17.44 12.42 -8.00
CA ALA A 395 18.44 11.69 -8.77
C ALA A 395 17.81 10.82 -9.87
N ALA A 396 16.72 10.11 -9.58
CA ALA A 396 15.95 9.34 -10.56
C ALA A 396 15.42 10.21 -11.70
N MET A 397 14.89 11.40 -11.36
CA MET A 397 14.39 12.37 -12.33
C MET A 397 15.50 12.90 -13.23
N LEU A 398 16.64 13.31 -12.67
CA LEU A 398 17.83 13.75 -13.43
C LEU A 398 18.33 12.65 -14.37
N MET A 399 18.41 11.40 -13.88
CA MET A 399 18.79 10.24 -14.69
C MET A 399 17.85 10.02 -15.87
N LYS A 400 16.54 10.26 -15.69
CA LYS A 400 15.53 10.12 -16.75
C LYS A 400 15.62 11.27 -17.75
N GLU A 401 15.67 12.52 -17.28
CA GLU A 401 15.66 13.71 -18.14
C GLU A 401 16.92 13.82 -19.02
N ARG A 402 18.06 13.37 -18.49
CA ARG A 402 19.35 13.38 -19.20
C ARG A 402 19.68 12.05 -19.89
N ASP A 403 18.84 11.03 -19.72
CA ASP A 403 19.10 9.65 -20.17
C ASP A 403 20.47 9.11 -19.73
N ILE A 404 20.81 9.33 -18.45
CA ILE A 404 22.07 8.88 -17.84
C ILE A 404 21.80 7.81 -16.78
N GLY A 405 22.75 6.87 -16.65
CA GLY A 405 22.63 5.74 -15.72
C GLY A 405 23.39 5.91 -14.40
N TYR A 406 24.23 6.94 -14.29
CA TYR A 406 25.11 7.18 -13.15
C TYR A 406 25.23 8.67 -12.89
N LEU A 407 25.29 9.04 -11.62
CA LEU A 407 25.51 10.39 -11.13
C LEU A 407 26.67 10.36 -10.12
N PRO A 408 27.80 11.02 -10.40
CA PRO A 408 28.84 11.23 -9.40
C PRO A 408 28.31 12.17 -8.30
N VAL A 409 28.73 11.90 -7.08
CA VAL A 409 28.37 12.68 -5.89
C VAL A 409 29.56 13.54 -5.50
N MET A 410 29.33 14.85 -5.47
CA MET A 410 30.35 15.86 -5.18
C MET A 410 30.09 16.49 -3.81
N GLN A 411 31.14 16.65 -3.01
CA GLN A 411 31.13 17.43 -1.78
C GLN A 411 32.39 18.28 -1.72
N ASP A 412 32.25 19.57 -1.45
CA ASP A 412 33.36 20.53 -1.38
C ASP A 412 34.30 20.43 -2.61
N ASP A 413 33.71 20.39 -3.81
CA ASP A 413 34.37 20.23 -5.11
C ASP A 413 35.15 18.92 -5.32
N LYS A 414 34.96 17.92 -4.45
CA LYS A 414 35.58 16.60 -4.57
C LYS A 414 34.58 15.50 -4.87
N PRO A 415 34.90 14.54 -5.76
CA PRO A 415 34.08 13.36 -5.96
C PRO A 415 34.21 12.44 -4.75
N ILE A 416 33.14 12.28 -3.99
CA ILE A 416 33.12 11.39 -2.84
C ILE A 416 32.51 10.03 -3.19
N GLY A 417 31.55 10.00 -4.12
CA GLY A 417 30.78 8.79 -4.39
C GLY A 417 30.20 8.76 -5.80
N ILE A 418 29.47 7.69 -6.09
CA ILE A 418 28.70 7.54 -7.31
C ILE A 418 27.41 6.79 -7.00
N VAL A 419 26.30 7.21 -7.60
CA VAL A 419 25.02 6.50 -7.53
C VAL A 419 24.61 6.08 -8.93
N SER A 420 24.15 4.84 -9.06
CA SER A 420 23.64 4.25 -10.29
C SER A 420 22.12 4.17 -10.28
N ARG A 421 21.52 4.02 -11.47
CA ARG A 421 20.08 3.74 -11.60
C ARG A 421 19.66 2.47 -10.85
N THR A 422 20.57 1.51 -10.71
CA THR A 422 20.29 0.27 -9.95
C THR A 422 20.21 0.57 -8.47
N ASP A 423 21.09 1.41 -7.92
CA ASP A 423 21.07 1.77 -6.49
C ASP A 423 19.75 2.47 -6.14
N ILE A 424 19.29 3.40 -7.01
CA ILE A 424 18.00 4.07 -6.88
C ILE A 424 16.82 3.08 -6.92
N LEU A 425 16.80 2.15 -7.89
CA LEU A 425 15.74 1.15 -7.99
C LEU A 425 15.74 0.22 -6.79
N THR A 426 16.93 -0.17 -6.33
CA THR A 426 17.09 -1.10 -5.21
C THR A 426 16.60 -0.48 -3.92
N TYR A 427 16.86 0.81 -3.71
CA TYR A 427 16.26 1.61 -2.64
C TYR A 427 14.73 1.60 -2.72
N TYR A 428 14.14 1.77 -3.91
CA TYR A 428 12.67 1.74 -4.07
C TYR A 428 12.03 0.35 -3.89
N TYR A 429 12.81 -0.73 -3.99
CA TYR A 429 12.31 -2.10 -3.88
C TYR A 429 12.63 -2.75 -2.53
N ASP A 430 13.18 -2.02 -1.55
CA ASP A 430 13.66 -2.57 -0.27
C ASP A 430 14.67 -3.75 -0.45
N LEU A 431 15.32 -3.83 -1.61
CA LEU A 431 16.07 -5.01 -2.07
C LEU A 431 17.58 -4.95 -1.72
N LEU A 432 17.99 -4.45 -0.56
CA LEU A 432 19.34 -4.69 -0.02
C LEU A 432 19.30 -4.89 1.50
N PRO A 433 20.14 -5.80 2.02
CA PRO A 433 20.02 -6.35 3.37
C PRO A 433 20.28 -5.30 4.47
N GLU A 434 19.71 -5.55 5.66
CA GLU A 434 19.99 -4.84 6.92
C GLU A 434 21.48 -4.59 7.17
#